data_AF-A0A832HU19-F1
#
_entry.id   AF-A0A832HU19-F1
#
_cell.length_a   1.000
_cell.length_b   1.000
_cell.length_c   1.000
_cell.angle_alpha   90.00
_cell.angle_beta   90.00
_cell.angle_gamma   90.00
#
_symmetry.space_group_name_H-M   'P 1'
#
loop_
_entity.id
_entity.type
_entity.pdbx_description
1 polymer ?
#
loop_
_entity_poly.entity_id
_entity_poly.type
_entity_poly.pdbx_seq_one_letter_code
_entity_poly.pdbx_strand_id
1 'polypeptide(L)'
;MSNNQANANKRPRFILRAFTSVLLAAAFIVLVITGVFLFVSPPGRIANWTNWNLLGLTKKEWIDLHVCFSALFLLGSILHLILNLRPLFGYFKDNVRRSIGFRLEWAFAIIICALVFAGTRWGTEPFSSFLAFNEKVKQSWDKPRARAPIPHAELLTLSELAEKAGVEMAVASNRLAAKGITGLSPDIIVQKLADQNQRSAQQIYETLLSEPSHGRSEGGRGGGGGYGRGGSGGGGGGVGWKTLAQFCTDEGMKLEEAQARLRAKGIKADAQQTLREIAVSNGYSRPSELLEILRKK
;
A
#
# COMPACT_ATOMS: atom_id res chain seq x y z
N MET A 1 50.43 57.87 -17.02
CA MET A 1 49.83 56.75 -17.80
C MET A 1 49.91 55.48 -16.97
N SER A 2 48.79 54.75 -16.91
CA SER A 2 48.62 53.34 -16.52
C SER A 2 49.01 52.89 -15.11
N ASN A 3 48.04 52.79 -14.20
CA ASN A 3 47.89 51.60 -13.35
C ASN A 3 46.54 51.59 -12.60
N ASN A 4 45.43 51.24 -13.27
CA ASN A 4 44.19 50.97 -12.52
C ASN A 4 43.12 50.16 -13.29
N GLN A 5 43.46 48.97 -13.79
CA GLN A 5 42.46 48.06 -14.38
C GLN A 5 42.91 46.60 -14.20
N ALA A 6 42.98 46.10 -12.97
CA ALA A 6 43.19 44.65 -12.75
C ALA A 6 42.61 44.13 -11.43
N ASN A 7 41.44 44.61 -11.01
CA ASN A 7 40.61 43.88 -10.04
C ASN A 7 39.57 43.08 -10.83
N ALA A 8 40.02 41.99 -11.46
CA ALA A 8 39.12 40.99 -11.99
C ALA A 8 38.32 40.41 -10.82
N ASN A 9 37.07 40.84 -10.70
CA ASN A 9 36.05 40.30 -9.80
C ASN A 9 35.94 38.78 -10.02
N LYS A 10 36.77 37.99 -9.31
CA LYS A 10 36.62 36.54 -9.23
C LYS A 10 35.37 36.26 -8.42
N ARG A 11 34.22 36.18 -9.09
CA ARG A 11 32.99 35.67 -8.50
C ARG A 11 33.30 34.28 -7.92
N PRO A 12 32.86 33.97 -6.70
CA PRO A 12 33.08 32.65 -6.11
C PRO A 12 32.49 31.58 -7.03
N ARG A 13 33.27 30.53 -7.32
CA ARG A 13 32.86 29.42 -8.21
C ARG A 13 31.64 28.64 -7.67
N PHE A 14 31.38 28.73 -6.36
CA PHE A 14 30.25 28.08 -5.72
C PHE A 14 29.69 28.95 -4.60
N ILE A 15 28.38 29.19 -4.62
CA ILE A 15 27.68 29.99 -3.61
C ILE A 15 26.85 29.02 -2.77
N LEU A 16 27.38 28.64 -1.60
CA LEU A 16 26.76 27.63 -0.73
C LEU A 16 25.30 27.99 -0.36
N ARG A 17 25.00 29.27 -0.14
CA ARG A 17 23.61 29.73 0.12
C ARG A 17 22.66 29.43 -1.04
N ALA A 18 23.07 29.74 -2.26
CA ALA A 18 22.24 29.50 -3.45
C ALA A 18 22.07 28.00 -3.70
N PHE A 19 23.15 27.23 -3.54
CA PHE A 19 23.11 25.78 -3.62
C PHE A 19 22.13 25.17 -2.61
N THR A 20 22.21 25.52 -1.32
CA THR A 20 21.33 24.96 -0.29
C THR A 20 19.86 25.31 -0.56
N SER A 21 19.56 26.52 -1.03
CA SER A 21 18.19 26.89 -1.41
C SER A 21 17.66 26.08 -2.60
N VAL A 22 18.46 25.89 -3.65
CA VAL A 22 18.07 25.09 -4.82
C VAL A 22 17.92 23.60 -4.45
N LEU A 23 18.83 23.08 -3.62
CA LEU A 23 18.76 21.71 -3.11
C LEU A 23 17.48 21.48 -2.32
N LEU A 24 17.11 22.41 -1.43
CA LEU A 24 15.86 22.33 -0.66
C LEU A 24 14.62 22.41 -1.54
N ALA A 25 14.61 23.29 -2.55
CA ALA A 25 13.50 23.38 -3.49
C ALA A 25 13.33 22.06 -4.28
N ALA A 26 14.42 21.48 -4.78
CA ALA A 26 14.39 20.20 -5.47
C ALA A 26 13.93 19.06 -4.55
N ALA A 27 14.48 18.99 -3.33
CA ALA A 27 14.08 17.99 -2.34
C ALA A 27 12.61 18.12 -1.94
N PHE A 28 12.09 19.34 -1.81
CA PHE A 28 10.68 19.59 -1.55
C PHE A 28 9.77 19.05 -2.67
N ILE A 29 10.13 19.27 -3.94
CA ILE A 29 9.37 18.72 -5.08
C ILE A 29 9.32 17.18 -5.00
N VAL A 30 10.45 16.53 -4.72
CA VAL A 30 10.50 15.07 -4.55
C VAL A 30 9.64 14.62 -3.36
N LEU A 31 9.69 15.33 -2.23
CA LEU A 31 8.85 15.04 -1.06
C LEU A 31 7.36 15.15 -1.35
N VAL A 32 6.94 16.15 -2.15
CA VAL A 32 5.55 16.30 -2.57
C VAL A 32 5.13 15.13 -3.47
N ILE A 33 5.93 14.80 -4.49
CA ILE A 33 5.61 13.71 -5.43
C ILE A 33 5.53 12.37 -4.68
N THR A 34 6.55 12.06 -3.89
CA THR A 34 6.60 10.82 -3.09
C THR A 34 5.47 10.80 -2.05
N GLY A 35 5.16 11.93 -1.40
CA GLY A 35 4.04 12.06 -0.48
C GLY A 35 2.69 11.78 -1.13
N VAL A 36 2.45 12.28 -2.35
CA VAL A 36 1.24 11.99 -3.13
C VAL A 36 1.13 10.50 -3.47
N PHE A 37 2.22 9.88 -3.91
CA PHE A 37 2.20 8.44 -4.20
C PHE A 37 1.98 7.59 -2.95
N LEU A 38 2.57 7.96 -1.82
CA LEU A 38 2.31 7.31 -0.54
C LEU A 38 0.88 7.52 -0.06
N PHE A 39 0.30 8.70 -0.31
CA PHE A 39 -1.09 9.01 0.02
C PHE A 39 -2.07 8.11 -0.74
N VAL A 40 -1.79 7.81 -2.01
CA VAL A 40 -2.64 6.95 -2.87
C VAL A 40 -2.34 5.46 -2.68
N SER A 41 -1.14 5.12 -2.19
CA SER A 41 -0.69 3.73 -2.05
C SER A 41 -1.62 2.87 -1.17
N PRO A 42 -1.86 1.59 -1.55
CA PRO A 42 -2.66 0.69 -0.73
C PRO A 42 -2.03 0.45 0.65
N PRO A 43 -2.79 0.00 1.66
CA PRO A 43 -2.25 -0.47 2.93
C PRO A 43 -1.09 -1.47 2.73
N GLY A 44 -0.09 -1.45 3.63
CA GLY A 44 1.14 -2.25 3.46
C GLY A 44 0.88 -3.74 3.24
N ARG A 45 -0.11 -4.31 3.94
CA ARG A 45 -0.58 -5.69 3.75
C ARG A 45 -0.98 -5.98 2.31
N ILE A 46 -1.83 -5.14 1.73
CA ILE A 46 -2.33 -5.32 0.35
C ILE A 46 -1.17 -5.09 -0.63
N ALA A 47 -0.35 -4.07 -0.40
CA ALA A 47 0.79 -3.76 -1.25
C ALA A 47 1.77 -4.95 -1.36
N ASN A 48 2.12 -5.56 -0.22
CA ASN A 48 3.02 -6.70 -0.18
C ASN A 48 2.35 -7.97 -0.73
N TRP A 49 1.07 -8.18 -0.41
CA TRP A 49 0.32 -9.36 -0.86
C TRP A 49 0.18 -9.43 -2.38
N THR A 50 -0.17 -8.32 -3.02
CA THR A 50 -0.42 -8.24 -4.46
C THR A 50 0.82 -7.87 -5.28
N ASN A 51 1.97 -7.65 -4.63
CA ASN A 51 3.17 -7.05 -5.23
C ASN A 51 2.87 -5.73 -5.97
N TRP A 52 2.18 -4.81 -5.28
CA TRP A 52 1.82 -3.52 -5.84
C TRP A 52 3.07 -2.70 -6.19
N ASN A 53 3.10 -2.21 -7.42
CA ASN A 53 4.09 -1.27 -7.90
C ASN A 53 3.41 -0.11 -8.63
N LEU A 54 4.08 1.03 -8.62
CA LEU A 54 3.70 2.23 -9.34
C LEU A 54 4.96 2.83 -9.96
N LEU A 55 4.93 3.04 -11.28
CA LEU A 55 6.08 3.48 -12.07
C LEU A 55 7.33 2.60 -11.87
N GLY A 56 7.13 1.30 -11.72
CA GLY A 56 8.22 0.32 -11.56
C GLY A 56 8.81 0.25 -10.15
N LEU A 57 8.32 1.05 -9.19
CA LEU A 57 8.74 1.01 -7.80
C LEU A 57 7.63 0.43 -6.91
N THR A 58 8.03 -0.46 -6.01
CA THR A 58 7.20 -1.00 -4.94
C THR A 58 6.84 0.09 -3.93
N LYS A 59 5.80 -0.16 -3.12
CA LYS A 59 5.45 0.74 -2.01
C LYS A 59 6.65 0.99 -1.07
N LYS A 60 7.44 -0.05 -0.79
CA LYS A 60 8.60 0.03 0.09
C LYS A 60 9.63 1.00 -0.47
N GLU A 61 9.95 0.90 -1.75
CA GLU A 61 10.92 1.80 -2.40
C GLU A 61 10.44 3.24 -2.42
N TRP A 62 9.13 3.48 -2.62
CA TRP A 62 8.56 4.83 -2.49
C TRP A 62 8.70 5.39 -1.07
N ILE A 63 8.53 4.56 -0.04
CA ILE A 63 8.76 4.95 1.36
C ILE A 63 10.25 5.27 1.58
N ASP A 64 11.14 4.40 1.11
CA ASP A 64 12.59 4.56 1.29
C ASP A 64 13.09 5.85 0.63
N LEU A 65 12.61 6.17 -0.59
CA LEU A 65 12.86 7.45 -1.25
C LEU A 65 12.36 8.62 -0.42
N HIS A 66 11.11 8.57 0.05
CA HIS A 66 10.52 9.66 0.85
C HIS A 66 11.31 9.93 2.14
N VAL A 67 11.74 8.88 2.84
CA VAL A 67 12.52 8.98 4.08
C VAL A 67 13.91 9.56 3.82
N CYS A 68 14.62 9.08 2.81
CA CYS A 68 15.94 9.61 2.43
C CYS A 68 15.88 11.09 2.05
N PHE A 69 14.89 11.49 1.24
CA PHE A 69 14.69 12.90 0.89
C PHE A 69 14.21 13.74 2.08
N SER A 70 13.47 13.16 3.03
CA SER A 70 13.06 13.85 4.27
C SER A 70 14.27 14.16 5.14
N ALA A 71 15.18 13.19 5.29
CA ALA A 71 16.44 13.38 6.02
C ALA A 71 17.32 14.44 5.35
N LEU A 72 17.46 14.38 4.02
CA LEU A 72 18.19 15.39 3.24
C LEU A 72 17.57 16.79 3.41
N PHE A 73 16.24 16.89 3.33
CA PHE A 73 15.52 18.15 3.49
C PHE A 73 15.66 18.71 4.91
N LEU A 74 15.64 17.87 5.95
CA LEU A 74 15.85 18.27 7.33
C LEU A 74 17.27 18.83 7.54
N LEU A 75 18.29 18.08 7.12
CA LEU A 75 19.69 18.51 7.22
C LEU A 75 19.94 19.79 6.41
N GLY A 76 19.40 19.84 5.19
CA GLY A 76 19.45 21.00 4.32
C GLY A 76 18.76 22.21 4.96
N SER A 77 17.65 22.02 5.67
CA SER A 77 16.89 23.08 6.33
C SER A 77 17.64 23.63 7.54
N ILE A 78 18.30 22.77 8.33
CA ILE A 78 19.20 23.19 9.41
C ILE A 78 20.38 24.01 8.84
N LEU A 79 21.03 23.51 7.80
CA LEU A 79 22.11 24.24 7.13
C LEU A 79 21.63 25.59 6.57
N HIS A 80 20.47 25.60 5.92
CA HIS A 80 19.85 26.81 5.39
C HIS A 80 19.56 27.82 6.51
N LEU A 81 19.04 27.37 7.64
CA LEU A 81 18.79 28.21 8.82
C LEU A 81 20.10 28.83 9.29
N ILE A 82 21.15 28.03 9.53
CA ILE A 82 22.49 28.48 9.98
C ILE A 82 23.06 29.53 9.03
N LEU A 83 23.04 29.27 7.72
CA LEU A 83 23.61 30.16 6.70
C LEU A 83 22.85 31.48 6.56
N ASN A 84 21.57 31.51 6.97
CA ASN A 84 20.67 32.66 6.90
C ASN A 84 20.25 33.19 8.28
N LEU A 85 20.92 32.81 9.38
CA LEU A 85 20.60 33.30 10.73
C LEU A 85 20.67 34.83 10.82
N ARG A 86 21.65 35.46 10.17
CA ARG A 86 21.78 36.93 10.21
C ARG A 86 20.56 37.64 9.60
N PRO A 87 20.12 37.32 8.37
CA PRO A 87 18.83 37.78 7.85
C PRO A 87 17.65 37.46 8.77
N LEU A 88 17.62 36.25 9.34
CA LEU A 88 16.54 35.82 10.24
C LEU A 88 16.43 36.68 11.49
N PHE A 89 17.55 36.94 12.17
CA PHE A 89 17.62 37.87 13.30
C PHE A 89 17.34 39.32 12.88
N GLY A 90 17.57 39.68 11.61
CA GLY A 90 17.11 40.94 11.02
C GLY A 90 15.59 41.08 11.02
N TYR A 91 14.81 40.00 10.95
CA TYR A 91 13.36 40.04 11.15
C TYR A 91 12.95 40.24 12.61
N PHE A 92 13.84 40.00 13.58
CA PHE A 92 13.61 40.29 15.00
C PHE A 92 14.06 41.70 15.40
N LYS A 93 15.01 42.28 14.66
CA LYS A 93 15.56 43.60 14.94
C LYS A 93 14.71 44.66 14.25
N ASP A 94 14.10 45.52 15.06
CA ASP A 94 13.45 46.71 14.55
C ASP A 94 14.53 47.77 14.27
N ASN A 95 14.86 48.01 12.99
CA ASN A 95 15.90 48.97 12.61
C ASN A 95 15.55 50.42 13.00
N VAL A 96 14.26 50.70 13.25
CA VAL A 96 13.78 52.03 13.66
C VAL A 96 13.85 52.21 15.18
N ARG A 97 13.54 51.18 15.98
CA ARG A 97 13.46 51.28 17.45
C ARG A 97 14.62 50.65 18.22
N ARG A 98 15.59 50.00 17.56
CA ARG A 98 16.73 49.28 18.18
C ARG A 98 16.33 48.35 19.35
N SER A 99 15.09 47.85 19.35
CA SER A 99 14.60 46.86 20.33
C SER A 99 14.13 45.60 19.60
N ILE A 100 14.07 44.48 20.33
CA ILE A 100 13.48 43.23 19.85
C ILE A 100 11.96 43.45 19.85
N GLY A 101 11.40 43.79 18.70
CA GLY A 101 9.95 43.98 18.56
C GLY A 101 9.30 42.68 18.09
N PHE A 102 8.33 42.18 18.87
CA PHE A 102 7.45 41.10 18.42
C PHE A 102 6.66 41.60 17.20
N ARG A 103 6.91 41.04 16.01
CA ARG A 103 6.11 41.38 14.83
C ARG A 103 4.83 40.56 14.80
N LEU A 104 3.71 41.18 14.40
CA LEU A 104 2.40 40.54 14.36
C LEU A 104 2.41 39.28 13.48
N GLU A 105 3.25 39.24 12.44
CA GLU A 105 3.45 38.11 11.53
C GLU A 105 3.87 36.84 12.27
N TRP A 106 4.67 36.94 13.34
CA TRP A 106 5.06 35.79 14.16
C TRP A 106 3.89 35.28 14.99
N ALA A 107 3.09 36.20 15.56
CA ALA A 107 1.88 35.85 16.27
C ALA A 107 0.89 35.15 15.32
N PHE A 108 0.72 35.65 14.10
CA PHE A 108 -0.08 35.00 13.07
C PHE A 108 0.44 33.61 12.71
N ALA A 109 1.75 33.43 12.52
CA ALA A 109 2.32 32.11 12.23
C ALA A 109 2.06 31.11 13.38
N ILE A 110 2.24 31.53 14.62
CA ILE A 110 1.96 30.70 15.82
C ILE A 110 0.46 30.39 15.91
N ILE A 111 -0.40 31.38 15.66
CA ILE A 111 -1.86 31.20 15.66
C ILE A 111 -2.27 30.20 14.58
N ILE A 112 -1.72 30.30 13.36
CA ILE A 112 -2.01 29.35 12.28
C ILE A 112 -1.59 27.93 12.69
N CYS A 113 -0.38 27.76 13.23
CA CYS A 113 0.08 26.47 13.74
C CYS A 113 -0.86 25.92 14.84
N ALA A 114 -1.27 26.78 15.78
CA ALA A 114 -2.19 26.43 16.85
C ALA A 114 -3.58 26.06 16.31
N LEU A 115 -4.09 26.76 15.30
CA LEU A 115 -5.37 26.46 14.65
C LEU A 115 -5.32 25.13 13.89
N VAL A 116 -4.23 24.85 13.16
CA VAL A 116 -4.04 23.56 12.48
C VAL A 116 -3.99 22.43 13.50
N PHE A 117 -3.24 22.61 14.59
CA PHE A 117 -3.16 21.63 15.67
C PHE A 117 -4.53 21.39 16.34
N ALA A 118 -5.21 22.46 16.74
CA ALA A 118 -6.52 22.38 17.39
C ALA A 118 -7.58 21.78 16.47
N GLY A 119 -7.65 22.20 15.21
CA GLY A 119 -8.60 21.68 14.23
C GLY A 119 -8.37 20.20 13.93
N THR A 120 -7.12 19.76 13.82
CA THR A 120 -6.78 18.34 13.68
C THR A 120 -7.18 17.55 14.94
N ARG A 121 -6.89 18.08 16.14
CA ARG A 121 -7.17 17.42 17.42
C ARG A 121 -8.65 17.31 17.75
N TRP A 122 -9.46 18.28 17.34
CA TRP A 122 -10.91 18.32 17.55
C TRP A 122 -11.72 17.80 16.37
N GLY A 123 -11.07 17.42 15.26
CA GLY A 123 -11.75 16.87 14.10
C GLY A 123 -12.67 17.87 13.38
N THR A 124 -12.33 19.16 13.42
CA THR A 124 -13.11 20.20 12.73
C THR A 124 -12.84 20.16 11.23
N GLU A 125 -13.79 20.65 10.43
CA GLU A 125 -13.55 20.87 9.00
C GLU A 125 -12.49 21.98 8.80
N PRO A 126 -11.66 21.91 7.75
CA PRO A 126 -11.60 20.89 6.69
C PRO A 126 -10.74 19.66 7.03
N PHE A 127 -10.10 19.62 8.21
CA PHE A 127 -9.13 18.57 8.56
C PHE A 127 -9.75 17.18 8.63
N SER A 128 -10.92 17.04 9.26
CA SER A 128 -11.64 15.77 9.33
C SER A 128 -12.06 15.27 7.94
N SER A 129 -12.55 16.15 7.07
CA SER A 129 -12.91 15.82 5.68
C SER A 129 -11.70 15.35 4.88
N PHE A 130 -10.55 16.00 5.03
CA PHE A 130 -9.30 15.59 4.37
C PHE A 130 -8.79 14.22 4.86
N LEU A 131 -8.81 13.98 6.17
CA LEU A 131 -8.42 12.68 6.75
C LEU A 131 -9.41 11.57 6.36
N ALA A 132 -10.71 11.85 6.33
CA ALA A 132 -11.73 10.92 5.86
C ALA A 132 -11.55 10.58 4.37
N PHE A 133 -11.14 11.55 3.54
CA PHE A 133 -10.78 11.28 2.15
C PHE A 133 -9.59 10.32 2.04
N ASN A 134 -8.54 10.52 2.84
CA ASN A 134 -7.41 9.58 2.89
C ASN A 134 -7.86 8.15 3.26
N GLU A 135 -8.74 8.02 4.26
CA GLU A 135 -9.27 6.72 4.67
C GLU A 135 -10.15 6.08 3.59
N LYS A 136 -10.97 6.85 2.87
CA LYS A 136 -11.74 6.34 1.71
C LYS A 136 -10.81 5.80 0.61
N VAL A 137 -9.72 6.51 0.32
CA VAL A 137 -8.71 6.04 -0.64
C VAL A 137 -8.11 4.71 -0.16
N LYS A 138 -7.72 4.61 1.11
CA LYS A 138 -7.20 3.35 1.69
C LYS A 138 -8.22 2.21 1.63
N GLN A 139 -9.49 2.47 1.94
CA GLN A 139 -10.57 1.48 1.90
C GLN A 139 -10.90 1.02 0.48
N SER A 140 -10.72 1.87 -0.54
CA SER A 140 -10.98 1.50 -1.94
C SER A 140 -10.09 0.34 -2.44
N TRP A 141 -8.96 0.12 -1.76
CA TRP A 141 -8.06 -1.01 -2.02
C TRP A 141 -8.53 -2.31 -1.39
N ASP A 142 -9.43 -2.26 -0.41
CA ASP A 142 -9.86 -3.39 0.41
C ASP A 142 -10.96 -4.23 -0.27
N LYS A 143 -10.68 -4.67 -1.50
CA LYS A 143 -11.57 -5.53 -2.29
C LYS A 143 -11.41 -6.99 -1.85
N PRO A 144 -12.49 -7.80 -1.77
CA PRO A 144 -12.43 -9.19 -1.31
C PRO A 144 -11.36 -10.05 -2.01
N ARG A 145 -11.11 -9.82 -3.31
CA ARG A 145 -10.11 -10.54 -4.10
C ARG A 145 -8.65 -10.13 -3.80
N ALA A 146 -8.45 -8.96 -3.21
CA ALA A 146 -7.14 -8.41 -2.85
C ALA A 146 -6.82 -8.61 -1.35
N ARG A 147 -7.79 -9.08 -0.56
CA ARG A 147 -7.56 -9.46 0.84
C ARG A 147 -6.81 -10.79 0.89
N ALA A 148 -5.70 -10.81 1.63
CA ALA A 148 -5.09 -12.07 2.03
C ALA A 148 -6.08 -12.83 2.92
N PRO A 149 -6.45 -14.09 2.59
CA PRO A 149 -7.38 -14.87 3.41
C PRO A 149 -6.85 -15.10 4.84
N ILE A 150 -5.53 -15.11 4.98
CA ILE A 150 -4.82 -15.14 6.25
C ILE A 150 -4.15 -13.77 6.44
N PRO A 151 -4.38 -13.07 7.57
CA PRO A 151 -3.68 -11.83 7.86
C PRO A 151 -2.16 -12.04 7.85
N HIS A 152 -1.45 -11.14 7.17
CA HIS A 152 0.00 -11.18 7.06
C HIS A 152 0.57 -12.49 6.49
N ALA A 153 -0.20 -13.16 5.60
CA ALA A 153 0.23 -14.38 4.92
C ALA A 153 1.58 -14.23 4.20
N GLU A 154 1.92 -13.02 3.76
CA GLU A 154 3.19 -12.68 3.15
C GLU A 154 4.40 -12.87 4.08
N LEU A 155 4.20 -12.76 5.39
CA LEU A 155 5.25 -12.85 6.42
C LEU A 155 5.42 -14.28 6.97
N LEU A 156 4.50 -15.18 6.68
CA LEU A 156 4.57 -16.58 7.13
C LEU A 156 5.69 -17.33 6.41
N THR A 157 6.19 -18.39 7.03
CA THR A 157 7.00 -19.37 6.32
C THR A 157 6.13 -20.14 5.32
N LEU A 158 6.76 -20.80 4.35
CA LEU A 158 6.04 -21.65 3.41
C LEU A 158 5.31 -22.80 4.12
N SER A 159 5.93 -23.37 5.19
CA SER A 159 5.31 -24.39 6.04
C SER A 159 4.06 -23.91 6.75
N GLU A 160 4.13 -22.77 7.43
CA GLU A 160 3.00 -22.17 8.14
C GLU A 160 1.87 -21.78 7.18
N LEU A 161 2.21 -21.27 5.99
CA LEU A 161 1.21 -20.93 4.97
C LEU A 161 0.47 -22.17 4.48
N ALA A 162 1.20 -23.26 4.21
CA ALA A 162 0.61 -24.52 3.75
C ALA A 162 -0.28 -25.16 4.82
N GLU A 163 0.19 -25.19 6.07
CA GLU A 163 -0.56 -25.69 7.22
C GLU A 163 -1.88 -24.93 7.40
N LYS A 164 -1.83 -23.59 7.42
CA LYS A 164 -3.04 -22.75 7.52
C LYS A 164 -3.95 -22.85 6.30
N ALA A 165 -3.40 -23.23 5.14
CA ALA A 165 -4.17 -23.51 3.93
C ALA A 165 -4.78 -24.93 3.93
N GLY A 166 -4.42 -25.79 4.88
CA GLY A 166 -4.84 -27.20 4.93
C GLY A 166 -4.17 -28.07 3.86
N VAL A 167 -2.96 -27.71 3.41
CA VAL A 167 -2.20 -28.42 2.38
C VAL A 167 -0.91 -28.96 3.00
N GLU A 168 -0.64 -30.25 2.80
CA GLU A 168 0.61 -30.86 3.23
C GLU A 168 1.81 -30.25 2.49
N MET A 169 2.91 -30.02 3.20
CA MET A 169 4.08 -29.32 2.65
C MET A 169 4.73 -30.00 1.44
N ALA A 170 4.72 -31.32 1.40
CA ALA A 170 5.18 -32.07 0.22
C ALA A 170 4.29 -31.76 -1.00
N VAL A 171 2.97 -31.74 -0.82
CA VAL A 171 2.00 -31.42 -1.88
C VAL A 171 2.12 -29.96 -2.33
N ALA A 172 2.26 -29.02 -1.39
CA ALA A 172 2.48 -27.62 -1.69
C ALA A 172 3.76 -27.41 -2.51
N SER A 173 4.87 -28.04 -2.11
CA SER A 173 6.15 -27.95 -2.81
C SER A 173 6.05 -28.50 -4.24
N ASN A 174 5.36 -29.63 -4.44
CA ASN A 174 5.14 -30.20 -5.77
C ASN A 174 4.32 -29.27 -6.68
N ARG A 175 3.26 -28.66 -6.16
CA ARG A 175 2.42 -27.70 -6.91
C ARG A 175 3.19 -26.46 -7.32
N LEU A 176 4.00 -25.92 -6.41
CA LEU A 176 4.83 -24.74 -6.67
C LEU A 176 5.93 -25.05 -7.69
N ALA A 177 6.63 -26.17 -7.53
CA ALA A 177 7.66 -26.62 -8.47
C ALA A 177 7.08 -26.86 -9.88
N ALA A 178 5.88 -27.44 -9.98
CA ALA A 178 5.19 -27.66 -11.26
C ALA A 178 4.86 -26.35 -12.01
N LYS A 179 4.82 -25.20 -11.31
CA LYS A 179 4.66 -23.86 -11.91
C LYS A 179 5.98 -23.12 -12.09
N GLY A 180 7.11 -23.80 -11.92
CA GLY A 180 8.45 -23.24 -12.12
C GLY A 180 8.92 -22.36 -10.96
N ILE A 181 8.33 -22.50 -9.77
CA ILE A 181 8.79 -21.78 -8.57
C ILE A 181 9.96 -22.56 -7.97
N THR A 182 11.09 -21.87 -7.79
CA THR A 182 12.36 -22.41 -7.31
C THR A 182 12.73 -21.83 -5.95
N GLY A 183 13.71 -22.44 -5.25
CA GLY A 183 14.11 -21.99 -3.91
C GLY A 183 13.15 -22.40 -2.79
N LEU A 184 12.39 -23.48 -3.00
CA LEU A 184 11.43 -23.99 -2.04
C LEU A 184 12.16 -24.55 -0.81
N SER A 185 11.89 -23.97 0.35
CA SER A 185 12.31 -24.46 1.67
C SER A 185 11.15 -24.29 2.64
N PRO A 186 10.92 -25.19 3.60
CA PRO A 186 9.85 -25.05 4.57
C PRO A 186 9.90 -23.72 5.33
N ASP A 187 11.10 -23.24 5.64
CA ASP A 187 11.34 -22.06 6.47
C ASP A 187 11.45 -20.76 5.66
N ILE A 188 11.36 -20.82 4.33
CA ILE A 188 11.42 -19.59 3.51
C ILE A 188 10.17 -18.75 3.74
N ILE A 189 10.37 -17.45 4.00
CA ILE A 189 9.27 -16.49 4.08
C ILE A 189 8.61 -16.39 2.70
N VAL A 190 7.28 -16.46 2.67
CA VAL A 190 6.47 -16.43 1.43
C VAL A 190 6.80 -15.21 0.58
N GLN A 191 6.94 -14.03 1.19
CA GLN A 191 7.34 -12.82 0.47
C GLN A 191 8.72 -12.96 -0.18
N LYS A 192 9.72 -13.52 0.51
CA LYS A 192 11.06 -13.73 -0.07
C LYS A 192 11.03 -14.71 -1.24
N LEU A 193 10.27 -15.80 -1.10
CA LEU A 193 10.07 -16.76 -2.18
C LEU A 193 9.41 -16.10 -3.40
N ALA A 194 8.41 -15.25 -3.16
CA ALA A 194 7.71 -14.51 -4.20
C ALA A 194 8.67 -13.55 -4.94
N ASP A 195 9.48 -12.79 -4.19
CA ASP A 195 10.48 -11.86 -4.73
C ASP A 195 11.51 -12.59 -5.61
N GLN A 196 12.04 -13.73 -5.15
CA GLN A 196 13.02 -14.54 -5.90
C GLN A 196 12.46 -15.07 -7.23
N ASN A 197 11.16 -15.29 -7.31
CA ASN A 197 10.50 -15.87 -8.48
C ASN A 197 9.71 -14.83 -9.30
N GLN A 198 9.87 -13.53 -9.01
CA GLN A 198 9.11 -12.43 -9.65
C GLN A 198 7.60 -12.67 -9.62
N ARG A 199 7.09 -13.20 -8.50
CA ARG A 199 5.67 -13.44 -8.25
C ARG A 199 5.21 -12.59 -7.06
N SER A 200 3.91 -12.48 -6.88
CA SER A 200 3.31 -11.96 -5.64
C SER A 200 3.08 -13.08 -4.62
N ALA A 201 3.06 -12.76 -3.33
CA ALA A 201 2.70 -13.70 -2.28
C ALA A 201 1.30 -14.30 -2.53
N GLN A 202 0.38 -13.51 -3.10
CA GLN A 202 -0.90 -13.98 -3.59
C GLN A 202 -0.77 -15.12 -4.62
N GLN A 203 0.06 -14.95 -5.64
CA GLN A 203 0.26 -15.97 -6.68
C GLN A 203 0.89 -17.26 -6.12
N ILE A 204 1.78 -17.14 -5.14
CA ILE A 204 2.34 -18.31 -4.42
C ILE A 204 1.20 -19.07 -3.72
N TYR A 205 0.35 -18.35 -2.97
CA TYR A 205 -0.79 -18.94 -2.27
C TYR A 205 -1.84 -19.56 -3.22
N GLU A 206 -2.18 -18.88 -4.30
CA GLU A 206 -3.10 -19.41 -5.32
C GLU A 206 -2.55 -20.69 -5.98
N THR A 207 -1.25 -20.72 -6.25
CA THR A 207 -0.58 -21.91 -6.80
C THR A 207 -0.58 -23.06 -5.79
N LEU A 208 -0.30 -22.77 -4.52
CA LEU A 208 -0.34 -23.74 -3.43
C LEU A 208 -1.73 -24.40 -3.31
N LEU A 209 -2.80 -23.63 -3.51
CA LEU A 209 -4.18 -24.11 -3.47
C LEU A 209 -4.67 -24.79 -4.75
N SER A 210 -3.97 -24.60 -5.87
CA SER A 210 -4.39 -25.19 -7.15
C SER A 210 -4.40 -26.72 -7.06
N GLU A 211 -5.44 -27.35 -7.59
CA GLU A 211 -5.45 -28.82 -7.71
C GLU A 211 -4.34 -29.25 -8.68
N PRO A 212 -3.79 -30.48 -8.52
CA PRO A 212 -2.86 -31.02 -9.49
C PRO A 212 -3.52 -30.97 -10.86
N SER A 213 -2.95 -30.19 -11.78
CA SER A 213 -3.34 -30.23 -13.17
C SER A 213 -3.04 -31.64 -13.68
N HIS A 214 -4.06 -32.52 -13.68
CA HIS A 214 -4.04 -33.69 -14.54
C HIS A 214 -3.79 -33.18 -15.97
N GLY A 215 -2.68 -33.63 -16.53
CA GLY A 215 -2.08 -33.03 -17.72
C GLY A 215 -3.08 -32.79 -18.84
N ARG A 216 -3.22 -31.53 -19.23
CA ARG A 216 -3.47 -31.16 -20.62
C ARG A 216 -2.29 -30.34 -21.09
N SER A 217 -1.33 -31.08 -21.64
CA SER A 217 -0.39 -30.55 -22.63
C SER A 217 -1.19 -30.19 -23.89
N GLU A 218 -0.88 -29.01 -24.43
CA GLU A 218 -1.17 -28.43 -25.76
C GLU A 218 -1.49 -26.94 -25.50
N GLY A 219 -0.62 -25.97 -25.77
CA GLY A 219 0.16 -25.77 -26.99
C GLY A 219 -0.39 -24.49 -27.63
N GLY A 220 0.31 -23.36 -27.50
CA GLY A 220 -0.17 -22.11 -28.09
C GLY A 220 0.56 -20.86 -27.66
N ARG A 221 1.52 -20.45 -28.49
CA ARG A 221 2.21 -19.15 -28.50
C ARG A 221 1.24 -17.96 -28.42
N GLY A 222 1.68 -16.85 -27.83
CA GLY A 222 1.19 -15.52 -28.21
C GLY A 222 1.25 -14.50 -27.08
N GLY A 223 2.11 -13.51 -27.23
CA GLY A 223 2.28 -12.41 -26.27
C GLY A 223 1.12 -11.42 -26.26
N GLY A 224 1.22 -10.44 -25.36
CA GLY A 224 0.39 -9.24 -25.39
C GLY A 224 -0.05 -8.80 -24.02
N GLY A 225 0.80 -8.04 -23.33
CA GLY A 225 0.37 -7.19 -22.23
C GLY A 225 -0.63 -6.16 -22.78
N GLY A 226 -1.92 -6.42 -22.54
CA GLY A 226 -3.02 -5.54 -22.86
C GLY A 226 -3.69 -5.07 -21.58
N TYR A 227 -3.34 -3.86 -21.14
CA TYR A 227 -4.15 -3.10 -20.21
C TYR A 227 -5.46 -2.74 -20.90
N GLY A 228 -6.59 -3.19 -20.35
CA GLY A 228 -7.89 -2.91 -20.95
C GLY A 228 -9.06 -3.44 -20.12
N ARG A 229 -9.65 -2.53 -19.36
CA ARG A 229 -11.10 -2.27 -19.29
C ARG A 229 -12.05 -3.40 -18.87
N GLY A 230 -12.79 -3.08 -17.79
CA GLY A 230 -14.10 -3.57 -17.38
C GLY A 230 -14.78 -4.63 -18.24
N GLY A 231 -14.98 -5.80 -17.63
CA GLY A 231 -15.86 -6.85 -18.11
C GLY A 231 -16.21 -7.77 -16.95
N SER A 232 -17.44 -7.61 -16.43
CA SER A 232 -18.10 -8.63 -15.63
C SER A 232 -18.18 -9.90 -16.47
N GLY A 233 -17.54 -10.99 -16.04
CA GLY A 233 -17.55 -12.26 -16.76
C GLY A 233 -16.65 -13.26 -16.07
N GLY A 234 -17.27 -14.33 -15.56
CA GLY A 234 -16.63 -15.34 -14.72
C GLY A 234 -15.42 -16.03 -15.36
N GLY A 235 -14.47 -16.39 -14.51
CA GLY A 235 -13.28 -17.16 -14.89
C GLY A 235 -12.64 -17.81 -13.67
N GLY A 236 -12.95 -19.09 -13.46
CA GLY A 236 -11.97 -20.09 -13.03
C GLY A 236 -11.61 -20.23 -11.55
N GLY A 237 -12.45 -19.84 -10.59
CA GLY A 237 -12.28 -20.22 -9.17
C GLY A 237 -13.43 -21.12 -8.73
N GLY A 238 -13.15 -22.23 -8.05
CA GLY A 238 -14.19 -23.12 -7.50
C GLY A 238 -15.26 -22.39 -6.67
N VAL A 239 -16.40 -23.04 -6.43
CA VAL A 239 -17.61 -22.41 -5.85
C VAL A 239 -17.35 -21.63 -4.55
N GLY A 240 -16.35 -22.04 -3.74
CA GLY A 240 -15.93 -21.33 -2.53
C GLY A 240 -15.48 -19.87 -2.72
N TRP A 241 -15.12 -19.46 -3.94
CA TRP A 241 -14.68 -18.09 -4.27
C TRP A 241 -15.81 -17.16 -4.69
N LYS A 242 -17.03 -17.68 -4.84
CA LYS A 242 -18.21 -16.86 -5.12
C LYS A 242 -18.67 -16.20 -3.82
N THR A 243 -19.11 -14.95 -3.90
CA THR A 243 -19.81 -14.33 -2.76
C THR A 243 -21.14 -15.02 -2.51
N LEU A 244 -21.68 -14.92 -1.29
CA LEU A 244 -23.01 -15.44 -1.01
C LEU A 244 -24.05 -14.89 -1.99
N ALA A 245 -23.98 -13.59 -2.32
CA ALA A 245 -24.84 -12.97 -3.31
C ALA A 245 -24.67 -13.56 -4.72
N GLN A 246 -23.43 -13.75 -5.19
CA GLN A 246 -23.16 -14.36 -6.49
C GLN A 246 -23.64 -15.80 -6.56
N PHE A 247 -23.40 -16.58 -5.50
CA PHE A 247 -23.87 -17.95 -5.41
C PHE A 247 -25.40 -18.03 -5.44
N CYS A 248 -26.10 -17.14 -4.73
CA CYS A 248 -27.55 -17.07 -4.75
C CYS A 248 -28.09 -16.76 -6.15
N THR A 249 -27.49 -15.80 -6.85
CA THR A 249 -27.85 -15.48 -8.23
C THR A 249 -27.63 -16.67 -9.17
N ASP A 250 -26.51 -17.38 -9.02
CA ASP A 250 -26.16 -18.51 -9.88
C ASP A 250 -27.05 -19.74 -9.66
N GLU A 251 -27.51 -19.97 -8.43
CA GLU A 251 -28.36 -21.11 -8.06
C GLU A 251 -29.86 -20.76 -8.06
N GLY A 252 -30.23 -19.52 -8.45
CA GLY A 252 -31.61 -19.04 -8.46
C GLY A 252 -32.27 -18.95 -7.08
N MET A 253 -31.47 -18.79 -6.02
CA MET A 253 -31.91 -18.70 -4.63
C MET A 253 -32.05 -17.24 -4.19
N LYS A 254 -33.05 -16.93 -3.36
CA LYS A 254 -33.14 -15.60 -2.74
C LYS A 254 -32.08 -15.43 -1.66
N LEU A 255 -31.36 -14.31 -1.68
CA LEU A 255 -30.29 -14.02 -0.70
C LEU A 255 -30.78 -14.12 0.76
N GLU A 256 -32.01 -13.66 1.03
CA GLU A 256 -32.65 -13.73 2.35
C GLU A 256 -32.86 -15.18 2.81
N GLU A 257 -33.21 -16.07 1.88
CA GLU A 257 -33.40 -17.50 2.14
C GLU A 257 -32.08 -18.18 2.46
N ALA A 258 -31.03 -17.87 1.69
CA ALA A 258 -29.67 -18.36 1.95
C ALA A 258 -29.16 -17.90 3.33
N GLN A 259 -29.35 -16.63 3.68
CA GLN A 259 -28.98 -16.09 4.99
C GLN A 259 -29.80 -16.72 6.12
N ALA A 260 -31.09 -17.00 5.91
CA ALA A 260 -31.93 -17.66 6.90
C ALA A 260 -31.46 -19.11 7.18
N ARG A 261 -31.12 -19.88 6.12
CA ARG A 261 -30.56 -21.24 6.25
C ARG A 261 -29.25 -21.26 7.03
N LEU A 262 -28.37 -20.30 6.75
CA LEU A 262 -27.10 -20.15 7.46
C LEU A 262 -27.32 -19.76 8.93
N ARG A 263 -28.22 -18.80 9.21
CA ARG A 263 -28.57 -18.40 10.59
C ARG A 263 -29.19 -19.54 11.39
N ALA A 264 -30.01 -20.40 10.77
CA ALA A 264 -30.59 -21.57 11.42
C ALA A 264 -29.54 -22.58 11.92
N LYS A 265 -28.33 -22.53 11.35
CA LYS A 265 -27.16 -23.32 11.79
C LYS A 265 -26.19 -22.54 12.66
N GLY A 266 -26.54 -21.33 13.10
CA GLY A 266 -25.70 -20.45 13.90
C GLY A 266 -24.59 -19.76 13.11
N ILE A 267 -24.63 -19.81 11.77
CA ILE A 267 -23.60 -19.25 10.88
C ILE A 267 -23.91 -17.79 10.59
N LYS A 268 -22.98 -16.89 10.92
CA LYS A 268 -23.05 -15.48 10.55
C LYS A 268 -22.46 -15.30 9.16
N ALA A 269 -23.25 -14.78 8.23
CA ALA A 269 -22.86 -14.59 6.85
C ALA A 269 -23.38 -13.26 6.29
N ASP A 270 -22.48 -12.51 5.65
CA ASP A 270 -22.78 -11.30 4.89
C ASP A 270 -22.83 -11.61 3.38
N ALA A 271 -23.63 -10.83 2.64
CA ALA A 271 -23.86 -11.02 1.20
C ALA A 271 -22.58 -10.85 0.34
N GLN A 272 -21.63 -10.02 0.78
CA GLN A 272 -20.39 -9.74 0.07
C GLN A 272 -19.24 -10.67 0.46
N GLN A 273 -19.39 -11.45 1.52
CA GLN A 273 -18.41 -12.46 1.91
C GLN A 273 -18.42 -13.63 0.92
N THR A 274 -17.25 -14.19 0.64
CA THR A 274 -17.12 -15.44 -0.11
C THR A 274 -17.59 -16.62 0.72
N LEU A 275 -18.10 -17.67 0.06
CA LEU A 275 -18.50 -18.90 0.72
C LEU A 275 -17.35 -19.52 1.55
N ARG A 276 -16.09 -19.34 1.11
CA ARG A 276 -14.91 -19.76 1.85
C ARG A 276 -14.66 -18.93 3.11
N GLU A 277 -14.78 -17.61 3.04
CA GLU A 277 -14.66 -16.74 4.22
C GLU A 277 -15.75 -17.04 5.25
N ILE A 278 -16.97 -17.30 4.80
CA ILE A 278 -18.08 -17.69 5.68
C ILE A 278 -17.76 -19.02 6.37
N ALA A 279 -17.24 -20.01 5.64
CA ALA A 279 -16.84 -21.28 6.22
C ALA A 279 -15.75 -21.10 7.31
N VAL A 280 -14.65 -20.42 6.97
CA VAL A 280 -13.52 -20.22 7.89
C VAL A 280 -13.92 -19.41 9.13
N SER A 281 -14.67 -18.32 8.96
CA SER A 281 -15.10 -17.46 10.08
C SER A 281 -16.07 -18.13 11.05
N ASN A 282 -16.73 -19.21 10.61
CA ASN A 282 -17.67 -19.97 11.43
C ASN A 282 -17.12 -21.36 11.81
N GLY A 283 -15.80 -21.57 11.69
CA GLY A 283 -15.12 -22.77 12.20
C GLY A 283 -15.17 -24.00 11.28
N TYR A 284 -15.56 -23.84 10.02
CA TYR A 284 -15.58 -24.92 9.03
C TYR A 284 -14.28 -24.98 8.23
N SER A 285 -13.72 -26.19 8.11
CA SER A 285 -12.47 -26.44 7.39
C SER A 285 -12.64 -26.46 5.87
N ARG A 286 -13.86 -26.73 5.37
CA ARG A 286 -14.15 -26.89 3.93
C ARG A 286 -15.37 -26.08 3.49
N PRO A 287 -15.27 -25.31 2.38
CA PRO A 287 -16.43 -24.62 1.80
C PRO A 287 -17.56 -25.53 1.32
N SER A 288 -17.28 -26.83 1.08
CA SER A 288 -18.28 -27.82 0.66
C SER A 288 -19.35 -28.07 1.72
N GLU A 289 -18.99 -28.01 3.01
CA GLU A 289 -19.94 -28.21 4.12
C GLU A 289 -20.97 -27.07 4.17
N LEU A 290 -20.54 -25.84 3.83
CA LEU A 290 -21.44 -24.70 3.68
C LEU A 290 -22.38 -24.87 2.48
N LEU A 291 -21.89 -25.45 1.38
CA LEU A 291 -22.69 -25.72 0.19
C LEU A 291 -23.77 -26.77 0.45
N GLU A 292 -23.48 -27.79 1.26
CA GLU A 292 -24.48 -28.78 1.67
C GLU A 292 -25.61 -28.12 2.46
N ILE A 293 -25.30 -27.24 3.41
CA ILE A 293 -26.30 -26.49 4.19
C ILE A 293 -27.16 -25.62 3.28
N LEU A 294 -26.54 -24.94 2.31
CA LEU A 294 -27.24 -24.06 1.39
C LEU A 294 -28.12 -24.84 0.40
N ARG A 295 -27.65 -25.97 -0.13
CA ARG A 295 -28.39 -26.78 -1.13
C ARG A 295 -29.43 -27.71 -0.55
N LYS A 296 -29.38 -28.01 0.76
CA LYS A 296 -30.38 -28.84 1.41
C LYS A 296 -31.72 -28.09 1.44
N LYS A 297 -32.69 -28.59 0.67
CA LYS A 297 -34.08 -28.10 0.69
C LYS A 297 -34.77 -28.48 2.00
#